data_AF-A0A4R2JF76-F1
#
_entry.id   AF-A0A4R2JF76-F1
#
_cell.length_a   1.000
_cell.length_b   1.000
_cell.length_c   1.000
_cell.angle_alpha   90.00
_cell.angle_beta   90.00
_cell.angle_gamma   90.00
#
_symmetry.space_group_name_H-M   'P 1'
#
loop_
_entity.id
_entity.type
_entity.pdbx_description
1 polymer ?
#
loop_
_entity_poly.entity_id
_entity_poly.type
_entity_poly.pdbx_seq_one_letter_code
_entity_poly.pdbx_strand_id
1 'polypeptide(L)'
;MPTPMDTFEVDLSALDKIAAQDLPAIATALRGIANVVTTHEGLEGPGHLDAVYAMEGAYAHFTDSVGNRQRIACDRIDATANALRDVVNLYRRADGQA
;
A
#
# COMPACT_ATOMS: atom_id res chain seq x y z
N MET A 1 -11.48 -43.74 6.79
CA MET A 1 -11.89 -42.72 5.80
C MET A 1 -11.39 -41.38 6.29
N PRO A 2 -10.77 -40.54 5.45
CA PRO A 2 -10.50 -39.16 5.85
C PRO A 2 -11.85 -38.49 6.11
N THR A 3 -12.00 -37.82 7.25
CA THR A 3 -13.13 -36.93 7.51
C THR A 3 -13.16 -35.87 6.40
N PRO A 4 -14.35 -35.49 5.89
CA PRO A 4 -14.43 -34.33 5.00
C PRO A 4 -13.78 -33.16 5.74
N MET A 5 -12.79 -32.53 5.12
CA MET A 5 -12.31 -31.24 5.63
C MET A 5 -13.53 -30.35 5.81
N ASP A 6 -13.61 -29.64 6.93
CA ASP A 6 -14.59 -28.58 7.16
C ASP A 6 -14.72 -27.75 5.87
N THR A 7 -15.93 -27.64 5.38
CA THR A 7 -16.25 -26.96 4.12
C THR A 7 -15.64 -25.56 4.13
N PHE A 8 -14.80 -25.26 3.14
CA PHE A 8 -14.22 -23.93 2.97
C PHE A 8 -15.29 -22.98 2.41
N GLU A 9 -15.77 -22.05 3.23
CA GLU A 9 -16.76 -21.04 2.86
C GLU A 9 -16.08 -19.69 2.63
N VAL A 10 -16.42 -19.03 1.52
CA VAL A 10 -15.84 -17.74 1.12
C VAL A 10 -16.94 -16.72 0.91
N ASP A 11 -16.88 -15.62 1.65
CA ASP A 11 -17.73 -14.45 1.39
C ASP A 11 -17.17 -13.62 0.23
N LEU A 12 -17.64 -13.93 -0.98
CA LEU A 12 -17.25 -13.21 -2.19
C LEU A 12 -17.63 -11.73 -2.15
N SER A 13 -18.70 -11.36 -1.44
CA SER A 13 -19.14 -9.96 -1.36
C SER A 13 -18.20 -9.13 -0.49
N ALA A 14 -17.74 -9.68 0.62
CA ALA A 14 -16.74 -9.06 1.48
C ALA A 14 -15.40 -8.91 0.76
N LEU A 15 -14.95 -9.95 0.05
CA LEU A 15 -13.70 -9.89 -0.73
C LEU A 15 -13.77 -8.85 -1.86
N ASP A 16 -14.90 -8.77 -2.56
CA ASP A 16 -15.09 -7.78 -3.63
C ASP A 16 -15.07 -6.35 -3.07
N LYS A 17 -15.71 -6.11 -1.92
CA LYS A 17 -15.63 -4.82 -1.23
C LYS A 17 -14.19 -4.45 -0.85
N ILE A 18 -13.46 -5.38 -0.23
CA ILE A 18 -12.07 -5.14 0.21
C ILE A 18 -11.19 -4.79 -1.00
N ALA A 19 -11.35 -5.54 -2.10
CA ALA A 19 -10.55 -5.37 -3.30
C ALA A 19 -10.94 -4.11 -4.11
N ALA A 20 -12.22 -3.73 -4.13
CA ALA A 20 -12.71 -2.57 -4.88
C ALA A 20 -12.57 -1.25 -4.12
N GLN A 21 -12.67 -1.26 -2.79
CA GLN A 21 -12.81 -0.04 -1.98
C GLN A 21 -11.72 0.07 -0.92
N ASP A 22 -11.63 -0.90 -0.02
CA ASP A 22 -10.85 -0.73 1.22
C ASP A 22 -9.34 -0.66 0.94
N LEU A 23 -8.78 -1.62 0.18
CA LEU A 23 -7.36 -1.63 -0.15
C LEU A 23 -6.94 -0.42 -1.01
N PRO A 24 -7.67 -0.06 -2.09
CA PRO A 24 -7.38 1.17 -2.84
C PRO A 24 -7.45 2.45 -2.00
N ALA A 25 -8.40 2.55 -1.08
CA ALA A 25 -8.52 3.70 -0.19
C ALA A 25 -7.30 3.82 0.74
N ILE A 26 -6.84 2.70 1.32
CA ILE A 26 -5.64 2.66 2.15
C ILE A 26 -4.40 3.06 1.34
N ALA A 27 -4.22 2.51 0.13
CA ALA A 27 -3.09 2.88 -0.74
C ALA A 27 -3.10 4.38 -1.08
N THR A 28 -4.28 4.95 -1.35
CA THR A 28 -4.43 6.38 -1.64
C THR A 28 -4.05 7.26 -0.45
N ALA A 29 -4.54 6.92 0.75
CA ALA A 29 -4.18 7.65 1.97
C ALA A 29 -2.67 7.60 2.25
N LEU A 30 -2.04 6.44 2.06
CA LEU A 30 -0.60 6.27 2.26
C LEU A 30 0.24 7.02 1.22
N ARG A 31 -0.23 7.16 -0.03
CA ARG A 31 0.47 7.94 -1.06
C ARG A 31 0.56 9.43 -0.70
N GLY A 32 -0.50 9.99 -0.11
CA GLY A 32 -0.50 11.40 0.31
C GLY A 32 0.65 11.72 1.27
N ILE A 33 0.89 10.84 2.24
CA ILE A 33 1.97 10.99 3.22
C ILE A 33 3.35 10.82 2.57
N ALA A 34 3.50 9.87 1.65
CA ALA A 34 4.77 9.62 0.96
C ALA A 34 5.26 10.86 0.19
N ASN A 35 4.35 11.58 -0.47
CA ASN A 35 4.70 12.80 -1.18
C ASN A 35 5.22 13.88 -0.23
N VAL A 36 4.54 14.09 0.91
CA VAL A 36 4.93 15.12 1.90
C VAL A 36 6.36 14.92 2.40
N VAL A 37 6.76 13.68 2.70
CA VAL A 37 8.11 13.41 3.23
C VAL A 37 9.21 13.59 2.18
N THR A 38 8.91 13.43 0.88
CA THR A 38 9.89 13.56 -0.21
C THR A 38 9.99 14.97 -0.80
N THR A 39 9.04 15.87 -0.53
CA THR A 39 9.09 17.24 -1.07
C THR A 39 10.15 18.11 -0.38
N HIS A 40 10.65 17.69 0.79
CA HIS A 40 11.70 18.39 1.52
C HIS A 40 11.41 19.89 1.79
N GLU A 41 10.13 20.25 1.95
CA GLU A 41 9.74 21.65 2.15
C GLU A 41 10.35 22.22 3.44
N GLY A 42 11.01 23.38 3.32
CA GLY A 42 11.59 24.10 4.46
C GLY A 42 12.91 23.54 4.99
N LEU A 43 13.59 22.68 4.21
CA LEU A 43 14.90 22.14 4.59
C LEU A 43 16.04 23.15 4.52
N GLU A 44 15.86 24.33 3.93
CA GLU A 44 16.88 25.39 3.87
C GLU A 44 16.49 26.58 4.78
N GLY A 45 17.40 26.96 5.69
CA GLY A 45 17.26 28.13 6.57
C GLY A 45 18.11 29.34 6.14
N PRO A 46 17.90 30.55 6.72
CA PRO A 46 18.62 31.77 6.33
C PRO A 46 20.11 31.82 6.77
N GLY A 47 20.67 30.72 7.29
CA GLY A 47 22.02 30.66 7.86
C GLY A 47 22.87 29.56 7.22
N HIS A 48 24.20 29.67 7.33
CA HIS A 48 25.13 28.68 6.78
C HIS A 48 26.06 28.20 7.89
N LEU A 49 25.73 27.05 8.47
CA LEU A 49 26.56 26.37 9.46
C LEU A 49 26.78 24.94 8.95
N ASP A 50 28.03 24.49 8.87
CA ASP A 50 28.37 23.17 8.30
C ASP A 50 27.63 22.02 8.98
N ALA A 51 27.42 22.11 10.29
CA ALA A 51 26.66 21.12 11.06
C ALA A 51 25.17 21.08 10.68
N VAL A 52 24.59 22.22 10.29
CA VAL A 52 23.19 22.32 9.84
C VAL A 52 23.06 21.68 8.46
N TYR A 53 23.96 22.02 7.52
CA TYR A 53 23.97 21.39 6.19
C TYR A 53 24.17 19.87 6.22
N ALA A 54 25.07 19.38 7.08
CA ALA A 54 25.27 17.94 7.25
C ALA A 54 23.99 17.25 7.77
N MET A 55 23.24 17.90 8.66
CA MET A 55 21.96 17.39 9.17
C MET A 55 20.87 17.45 8.10
N GLU A 56 20.77 18.54 7.33
CA GLU A 56 19.81 18.69 6.23
C GLU A 56 19.95 17.56 5.20
N GLY A 57 21.18 17.28 4.76
CA GLY A 57 21.45 16.17 3.85
C GLY A 57 21.11 14.79 4.44
N ALA A 58 21.45 14.55 5.71
CA ALA A 58 21.11 13.30 6.38
C ALA A 58 19.59 13.12 6.54
N TYR A 59 18.88 14.20 6.86
CA TYR A 59 17.43 14.20 7.01
C TYR A 59 16.70 14.00 5.67
N ALA A 60 17.19 14.62 4.59
CA ALA A 60 16.69 14.38 3.23
C ALA A 60 16.82 12.89 2.84
N HIS A 61 18.01 12.30 3.00
CA HIS A 61 18.21 10.87 2.72
C HIS A 61 17.33 9.94 3.56
N PHE A 62 17.15 10.27 4.84
CA PHE A 62 16.26 9.50 5.71
C PHE A 62 14.81 9.55 5.23
N THR A 63 14.30 10.76 4.94
CA THR A 63 12.91 10.97 4.51
C THR A 63 12.65 10.38 3.12
N ASP A 64 13.61 10.43 2.21
CA ASP A 64 13.58 9.71 0.92
C ASP A 64 13.45 8.20 1.10
N SER A 65 14.26 7.62 1.99
CA SER A 65 14.20 6.18 2.28
C SER A 65 12.84 5.79 2.84
N VAL A 66 12.25 6.61 3.72
CA VAL A 66 10.90 6.39 4.26
C VAL A 66 9.85 6.49 3.14
N GLY A 67 9.88 7.56 2.34
CA GLY A 67 8.95 7.76 1.23
C GLY A 67 9.02 6.61 0.22
N ASN A 68 10.22 6.13 -0.10
CA ASN A 68 10.42 5.00 -1.01
C ASN A 68 9.81 3.70 -0.46
N ARG A 69 10.03 3.38 0.82
CA ARG A 69 9.42 2.19 1.46
C ARG A 69 7.90 2.28 1.46
N GLN A 70 7.36 3.47 1.70
CA GLN A 70 5.93 3.69 1.70
C GLN A 70 5.31 3.54 0.31
N ARG A 71 5.98 4.05 -0.73
CA ARG A 71 5.57 3.83 -2.12
C ARG A 71 5.54 2.34 -2.48
N ILE A 72 6.57 1.58 -2.11
CA ILE A 72 6.62 0.12 -2.31
C ILE A 72 5.46 -0.57 -1.56
N ALA A 73 5.12 -0.11 -0.36
CA ALA A 73 3.97 -0.65 0.38
C ALA A 73 2.65 -0.39 -0.37
N CYS A 74 2.44 0.81 -0.91
CA CYS A 74 1.27 1.12 -1.74
C CYS A 74 1.19 0.23 -2.98
N ASP A 75 2.31 -0.01 -3.67
CA ASP A 75 2.36 -0.87 -4.85
C ASP A 75 1.96 -2.32 -4.50
N ARG A 76 2.37 -2.82 -3.33
CA ARG A 76 1.99 -4.14 -2.82
C ARG A 76 0.50 -4.21 -2.45
N ILE A 77 -0.05 -3.15 -1.88
CA ILE A 77 -1.49 -3.08 -1.56
C ILE A 77 -2.32 -3.16 -2.84
N ASP A 78 -1.94 -2.42 -3.88
CA ASP A 78 -2.65 -2.46 -5.18
C ASP A 78 -2.53 -3.83 -5.84
N ALA A 79 -1.34 -4.44 -5.81
CA ALA A 79 -1.15 -5.80 -6.32
C ALA A 79 -2.03 -6.81 -5.56
N THR A 80 -2.17 -6.64 -4.25
CA THR A 80 -3.03 -7.49 -3.41
C THR A 80 -4.51 -7.29 -3.75
N ALA A 81 -4.96 -6.05 -3.97
CA ALA A 81 -6.31 -5.76 -4.41
C ALA A 81 -6.62 -6.42 -5.77
N ASN A 82 -5.69 -6.37 -6.72
CA ASN A 82 -5.85 -7.03 -8.01
C ASN A 82 -5.91 -8.55 -7.88
N ALA A 83 -5.01 -9.16 -7.10
CA ALA A 83 -5.02 -10.60 -6.86
C ALA A 83 -6.34 -11.06 -6.20
N LEU A 84 -6.89 -10.26 -5.28
CA LEU A 84 -8.20 -10.55 -4.68
C LEU A 84 -9.32 -10.52 -5.71
N ARG A 85 -9.33 -9.56 -6.64
CA ARG A 85 -10.32 -9.54 -7.74
C ARG A 85 -10.21 -10.79 -8.61
N ASP A 86 -8.99 -11.24 -8.92
CA ASP A 86 -8.77 -12.46 -9.70
C ASP A 86 -9.31 -13.70 -8.97
N VAL A 87 -9.09 -13.79 -7.66
CA VAL A 87 -9.64 -14.86 -6.81
C VAL A 87 -11.17 -14.82 -6.79
N VAL A 88 -11.79 -13.66 -6.58
CA VAL A 88 -13.26 -13.51 -6.61
C VAL A 88 -13.83 -13.93 -7.95
N ASN A 89 -13.20 -13.52 -9.06
CA ASN A 89 -13.63 -13.90 -10.40
C ASN A 89 -13.49 -15.39 -10.66
N LEU A 90 -12.44 -16.03 -10.12
CA LEU A 90 -12.27 -17.48 -10.21
C LEU A 90 -13.42 -18.22 -9.52
N TYR A 91 -13.79 -17.81 -8.30
CA TYR A 91 -14.91 -18.42 -7.58
C TYR A 91 -16.25 -18.20 -8.28
N ARG A 92 -16.53 -16.97 -8.76
CA ARG A 92 -17.75 -16.70 -9.55
C ARG A 92 -17.87 -17.60 -10.78
N ARG A 93 -16.76 -17.85 -11.49
CA ARG A 93 -16.73 -18.76 -12.63
C ARG A 93 -16.98 -20.21 -12.24
N ALA A 94 -16.38 -20.67 -11.13
CA ALA A 94 -16.60 -22.01 -10.60
C ALA A 94 -18.09 -22.22 -10.22
N ASP A 95 -18.75 -21.17 -9.73
CA ASP A 95 -20.17 -21.16 -9.38
C ASP A 95 -21.11 -20.91 -10.58
N GLY A 96 -20.57 -20.76 -11.80
CA GLY A 96 -21.35 -20.55 -13.02
C GLY A 96 -21.97 -19.14 -13.16
N GLN A 97 -21.50 -18.17 -12.40
CA GLN A 97 -22.00 -16.79 -12.36
C GLN A 97 -21.25 -15.83 -13.32
N ALA A 98 -20.66 -16.37 -14.40
CA ALA A 98 -19.80 -15.63 -15.33
C ALA A 98 -20.57 -14.84 -16.39
#